data_AF-A0A538RSK1-F1
#
_entry.id   AF-A0A538RSK1-F1
#
_cell.length_a   1.000
_cell.length_b   1.000
_cell.length_c   1.000
_cell.angle_alpha   90.00
_cell.angle_beta   90.00
_cell.angle_gamma   90.00
#
_symmetry.space_group_name_H-M   'P 1'
#
loop_
_entity.id
_entity.type
_entity.pdbx_description
1 polymer ?
#
loop_
_entity_poly.entity_id
_entity_poly.type
_entity_poly.pdbx_seq_one_letter_code
_entity_poly.pdbx_strand_id
1 'polypeptide(L)' 'MPLADRLRQLRARADLSREMLARMAGISASGLAKIEYGITDPAWGTVLRLAQALGVSVEAFADAEPSKEKKGK' A
#
# COMPACT_ATOMS: atom_id res chain seq x y z
N MET A 1 -13.44 -3.41 6.94
CA MET A 1 -12.21 -3.76 6.18
C MET A 1 -11.75 -2.52 5.42
N PRO A 2 -10.85 -1.69 5.97
CA PRO A 2 -10.41 -0.48 5.26
C PRO A 2 -9.05 -0.64 4.55
N LEU A 3 -8.03 -1.17 5.23
CA LEU A 3 -6.64 -1.14 4.75
C LEU A 3 -6.37 -2.08 3.56
N ALA A 4 -6.82 -3.33 3.66
CA ALA A 4 -6.51 -4.39 2.69
C ALA A 4 -7.04 -4.06 1.28
N ASP A 5 -8.29 -3.62 1.20
CA ASP A 5 -8.92 -3.24 -0.06
C ASP A 5 -8.28 -1.97 -0.63
N ARG A 6 -8.02 -0.98 0.23
CA ARG A 6 -7.38 0.26 -0.19
C ARG A 6 -5.96 0.05 -0.72
N LEU A 7 -5.18 -0.81 -0.09
CA LEU A 7 -3.86 -1.22 -0.56
C LEU A 7 -3.91 -1.84 -1.95
N ARG A 8 -4.88 -2.73 -2.20
CA ARG A 8 -5.10 -3.35 -3.51
C ARG A 8 -5.44 -2.31 -4.57
N GLN A 9 -6.32 -1.35 -4.25
CA GLN A 9 -6.69 -0.27 -5.16
C GLN A 9 -5.49 0.64 -5.50
N LEU A 10 -4.72 1.05 -4.48
CA LEU A 10 -3.53 1.89 -4.68
C LEU A 10 -2.48 1.18 -5.51
N ARG A 11 -2.25 -0.11 -5.24
CA ARG A 11 -1.34 -0.94 -6.04
C ARG A 11 -1.78 -1.03 -7.50
N ALA A 12 -3.08 -1.26 -7.75
CA ALA A 12 -3.62 -1.32 -9.11
C ALA A 12 -3.51 0.02 -9.84
N ARG A 13 -3.73 1.16 -9.16
CA ARG A 13 -3.56 2.50 -9.73
C ARG A 13 -2.10 2.82 -10.08
N ALA A 14 -1.16 2.24 -9.35
CA ALA A 14 0.27 2.37 -9.62
C ALA A 14 0.79 1.37 -10.67
N ASP A 15 -0.07 0.52 -11.24
CA ASP A 15 0.27 -0.55 -12.20
C ASP A 15 1.36 -1.52 -11.67
N LEU A 16 1.40 -1.71 -10.35
CA LEU A 16 2.41 -2.56 -9.71
C LEU A 16 1.88 -3.98 -9.51
N SER A 17 2.70 -4.99 -9.82
CA SER A 17 2.43 -6.36 -9.37
C SER A 17 2.66 -6.48 -7.85
N ARG A 18 2.10 -7.52 -7.23
CA ARG A 18 2.31 -7.80 -5.79
C ARG A 18 3.80 -7.99 -5.49
N GLU A 19 4.51 -8.71 -6.35
CA GLU A 19 5.95 -8.95 -6.20
C GLU A 19 6.75 -7.65 -6.31
N MET A 20 6.39 -6.78 -7.26
CA MET A 20 7.07 -5.49 -7.43
C MET A 20 6.87 -4.60 -6.21
N LEU A 21 5.62 -4.44 -5.75
CA LEU A 21 5.32 -3.65 -4.56
C LEU A 21 6.00 -4.22 -3.31
N ALA A 22 5.98 -5.53 -3.13
CA ALA A 22 6.62 -6.19 -2.00
C ALA A 22 8.14 -5.95 -2.01
N ARG A 23 8.79 -6.07 -3.18
CA ARG A 23 10.21 -5.78 -3.36
C ARG A 23 10.53 -4.31 -3.05
N MET A 24 9.73 -3.37 -3.56
CA MET A 24 9.91 -1.93 -3.31
C MET A 24 9.71 -1.57 -1.83
N ALA A 25 8.70 -2.16 -1.18
CA ALA A 25 8.47 -1.99 0.25
C ALA A 25 9.43 -2.82 1.12
N GLY A 26 10.26 -3.67 0.51
CA GLY A 26 11.20 -4.59 1.16
C GLY A 26 10.54 -5.54 2.16
N ILE A 27 9.40 -6.11 1.76
CA ILE A 27 8.69 -7.20 2.44
C ILE A 27 8.55 -8.39 1.50
N SER A 28 8.18 -9.56 2.02
CA SER A 28 7.93 -10.74 1.19
C SER A 28 6.60 -10.62 0.43
N ALA A 29 6.54 -11.16 -0.79
CA ALA A 29 5.32 -11.20 -1.60
C ALA A 29 4.16 -11.92 -0.87
N SER A 30 4.46 -13.00 -0.14
CA SER A 30 3.49 -13.70 0.71
C SER A 30 2.99 -12.84 1.87
N GLY A 31 3.84 -11.96 2.42
CA GLY A 31 3.47 -11.01 3.47
C GLY A 31 2.52 -9.95 2.94
N LEU A 32 2.85 -9.34 1.79
CA LEU A 32 1.96 -8.43 1.08
C LEU A 32 0.62 -9.11 0.77
N ALA A 33 0.65 -10.37 0.37
CA ALA A 33 -0.57 -11.09 0.03
C ALA A 33 -1.49 -11.28 1.23
N LYS A 34 -0.94 -11.67 2.39
CA LYS A 34 -1.69 -11.79 3.64
C LYS A 34 -2.31 -10.46 4.07
N ILE A 35 -1.61 -9.34 3.87
CA ILE A 35 -2.13 -8.00 4.16
C ILE A 35 -3.30 -7.67 3.23
N GLU A 36 -3.15 -7.87 1.92
CA GLU A 36 -4.24 -7.62 0.94
C GLU A 36 -5.45 -8.54 1.11
N TYR A 37 -5.28 -9.72 1.72
CA TYR A 37 -6.39 -10.62 2.08
C TYR A 37 -6.96 -10.35 3.48
N GLY A 38 -6.39 -9.40 4.24
CA GLY A 38 -6.81 -9.12 5.61
C GLY A 38 -6.50 -10.24 6.62
N ILE A 39 -5.58 -11.14 6.28
CA ILE A 39 -5.14 -12.26 7.13
C ILE A 39 -4.21 -11.77 8.25
N THR A 40 -3.47 -10.68 8.01
CA THR A 40 -2.52 -10.13 8.97
C THR A 40 -2.54 -8.62 8.91
N ASP A 41 -2.53 -8.01 10.08
CA ASP A 41 -2.39 -6.57 10.21
C ASP A 41 -0.90 -6.18 10.10
N PRO A 42 -0.52 -5.30 9.16
CA PRO A 42 0.86 -4.86 9.02
C PRO A 42 1.26 -3.95 10.18
N ALA A 43 2.51 -4.07 10.62
CA ALA A 43 3.06 -3.10 11.56
C ALA A 43 3.10 -1.69 10.93
N TRP A 44 3.07 -0.65 11.75
CA TRP A 44 3.15 0.75 11.29
C TRP A 44 4.36 1.00 10.36
N GLY A 45 5.51 0.40 10.66
CA GLY A 45 6.69 0.46 9.80
C GLY A 45 6.48 -0.13 8.40
N THR A 46 5.69 -1.20 8.29
CA THR A 46 5.31 -1.79 6.99
C THR A 46 4.38 -0.87 6.21
N VAL A 47 3.42 -0.23 6.88
CA VAL A 47 2.50 0.74 6.25
C VAL A 47 3.29 1.92 5.67
N LEU A 48 4.25 2.48 6.41
CA LEU A 48 5.13 3.55 5.92
C LEU A 48 5.92 3.13 4.68
N ARG A 49 6.48 1.91 4.68
CA ARG A 49 7.24 1.39 3.54
C ARG A 49 6.37 1.16 2.31
N LEU A 50 5.13 0.69 2.50
CA LEU A 50 4.15 0.55 1.43
C LEU A 50 3.73 1.92 0.87
N ALA A 51 3.51 2.91 1.73
CA ALA A 51 3.21 4.28 1.33
C ALA A 51 4.32 4.86 0.45
N GLN A 52 5.57 4.74 0.90
CA GLN A 52 6.75 5.20 0.16
C GLN A 52 6.91 4.47 -1.18
N ALA A 53 6.73 3.15 -1.20
CA ALA A 53 6.81 2.36 -2.42
C ALA A 53 5.71 2.72 -3.45
N LEU A 54 4.53 3.08 -2.97
CA LEU A 54 3.41 3.54 -3.81
C LEU A 54 3.49 5.03 -4.16
N GLY A 55 4.42 5.79 -3.56
CA GLY A 55 4.51 7.23 -3.76
C GLY A 55 3.34 8.01 -3.18
N VAL A 56 2.66 7.48 -2.16
CA VAL A 56 1.48 8.09 -1.52
C VAL A 56 1.74 8.39 -0.04
N SER A 57 0.95 9.28 0.54
CA SER A 57 0.92 9.49 2.00
C SER A 57 0.24 8.32 2.70
N VAL A 58 0.61 8.04 3.94
CA VAL A 58 -0.02 6.98 4.76
C VAL A 58 -1.53 7.19 4.95
N GLU A 59 -1.97 8.44 4.90
CA GLU A 59 -3.39 8.83 4.93
C GLU A 59 -4.18 8.25 3.75
N ALA A 60 -3.52 7.94 2.63
CA ALA A 60 -4.17 7.31 1.49
C ALA A 60 -4.73 5.92 1.81
N PHE A 61 -4.26 5.29 2.89
CA PHE A 61 -4.76 4.02 3.41
C PHE A 61 -5.92 4.17 4.39
N ALA A 62 -6.14 5.37 4.94
CA ALA A 62 -7.31 5.66 5.76
C ALA A 62 -8.54 5.79 4.86
N ASP A 63 -9.72 5.49 5.42
CA ASP A 63 -11.02 5.69 4.80
C ASP A 63 -11.33 7.19 4.72
N ALA A 64 -10.56 7.90 3.91
CA ALA A 64 -10.77 9.28 3.52
C ALA A 64 -10.55 9.32 2.01
N GLU A 65 -11.51 9.90 1.29
CA GLU A 65 -11.46 10.00 -0.16
C GLU A 65 -10.09 10.52 -0.63
N PRO A 66 -9.50 9.94 -1.69
CA PRO A 66 -8.16 10.30 -2.11
C PRO A 66 -8.14 11.75 -2.61
N SER A 67 -7.81 12.68 -1.72
CA SER A 67 -7.37 14.01 -2.11
C SER A 67 -6.09 13.83 -2.91
N LYS A 68 -6.12 14.21 -4.19
CA LYS A 68 -5.00 14.12 -5.12
C LYS A 68 -3.88 15.06 -4.67
N GLU A 69 -2.92 14.57 -3.89
CA GLU A 69 -1.68 15.32 -3.66
C GLU A 69 -0.72 15.08 -4.83
N LYS A 70 -0.66 16.06 -5.74
CA LYS A 70 0.41 16.14 -6.73
C LYS A 70 1.71 16.46 -6.00
N LYS A 71 2.66 15.52 -5.96
CA LYS A 71 4.07 15.89 -5.80
C LYS A 71 4.63 16.24 -7.17
N GLY A 72 4.57 17.54 -7.47
CA GLY A 72 5.25 18.11 -8.61
C GLY A 72 6.77 18.06 -8.45
N LYS A 73 7.45 17.95 -9.59
CA LYS A 73 8.54 18.85 -9.95
C LYS A 73 8.49 19.09 -11.44
#